data_AF-A0AA50ZEI6-F1
#
_entry.id   AF-A0AA50ZEI6-F1
#
_cell.length_a   1.000
_cell.length_b   1.000
_cell.length_c   1.000
_cell.angle_alpha   90.00
_cell.angle_beta   90.00
_cell.angle_gamma   90.00
#
_symmetry.space_group_name_H-M   'P 1'
#
loop_
_entity.id
_entity.type
_entity.pdbx_description
1 polymer ?
#
loop_
_entity_poly.entity_id
_entity_poly.type
_entity_poly.pdbx_seq_one_letter_code
_entity_poly.pdbx_strand_id
1 'polypeptide(L)'
;MSEKEKSKALTQSKHLPKDAQVIMSIMKEAGIGEYEPRVLNQLLEFTYRYVTSVLDDARVFAGHAKKKGIDLDDVRLAVQTQLDKAFTSPPPREVL
;
A
#
# COMPACT_ATOMS: atom_id res chain seq x y z
N MET A 1 32.73 7.82 -12.33
CA MET A 1 31.43 7.53 -13.01
C MET A 1 30.20 7.80 -12.13
N SER A 2 30.36 8.13 -10.84
CA SER A 2 29.25 8.23 -9.89
C SER A 2 28.41 9.52 -9.93
N GLU A 3 28.91 10.60 -10.52
CA GLU A 3 28.17 11.89 -10.54
C GLU A 3 27.11 11.97 -11.66
N LYS A 4 27.31 11.23 -12.76
CA LYS A 4 26.37 11.18 -13.89
C LYS A 4 25.14 10.30 -13.62
N GLU A 5 25.23 9.34 -12.71
CA GLU A 5 24.07 8.55 -12.26
C GLU A 5 23.20 9.31 -11.24
N LYS A 6 23.82 10.01 -10.27
CA LYS A 6 23.09 10.87 -9.33
C LYS A 6 22.30 11.97 -10.04
N SER A 7 22.87 12.58 -11.08
CA SER A 7 22.20 13.63 -11.86
C SER A 7 21.06 13.11 -12.74
N LYS A 8 21.09 11.84 -13.16
CA LYS A 8 19.97 11.18 -13.85
C LYS A 8 18.82 10.84 -12.89
N ALA A 9 19.13 10.43 -11.66
CA ALA A 9 18.12 10.20 -10.62
C ALA A 9 17.38 11.49 -10.21
N LEU A 10 18.11 12.62 -10.14
CA LEU A 10 17.53 13.94 -9.84
C LEU A 10 16.66 14.50 -10.98
N THR A 11 16.92 14.17 -12.24
CA THR A 11 16.13 14.66 -13.39
C THR A 11 14.88 13.85 -13.69
N GLN A 12 14.77 12.60 -13.21
CA GLN A 12 13.54 11.81 -13.28
C GLN A 12 12.44 12.29 -12.31
N SER A 13 12.79 13.12 -11.32
CA SER A 13 11.86 13.63 -10.30
C SER A 13 10.70 14.47 -10.86
N LYS A 14 10.85 15.09 -12.04
CA LYS A 14 9.82 15.97 -12.63
C LYS A 14 8.64 15.25 -13.28
N HIS A 15 8.70 13.93 -13.48
CA HIS A 15 7.64 13.15 -14.14
C HIS A 15 7.10 11.96 -13.34
N LEU A 16 7.49 11.81 -12.07
CA LEU A 16 6.95 10.73 -11.24
C LEU A 16 5.48 11.01 -10.86
N PRO A 17 4.59 10.01 -10.94
CA PRO A 17 3.21 10.11 -10.45
C PRO A 17 3.16 10.56 -8.99
N LYS A 18 2.07 11.24 -8.59
CA LYS A 18 1.93 11.77 -7.23
C LYS A 18 2.05 10.69 -6.16
N ASP A 19 1.43 9.53 -6.38
CA ASP A 19 1.48 8.39 -5.46
C ASP A 19 2.90 7.85 -5.28
N ALA A 20 3.70 7.87 -6.35
CA ALA A 20 5.09 7.45 -6.30
C ALA A 20 5.90 8.40 -5.38
N GLN A 21 5.65 9.71 -5.46
CA GLN A 21 6.29 10.69 -4.57
C GLN A 21 5.89 10.49 -3.09
N VAL A 22 4.63 10.10 -2.83
CA VAL A 22 4.15 9.79 -1.48
C VAL A 22 4.87 8.56 -0.94
N ILE A 23 4.95 7.47 -1.71
CA ILE A 23 5.67 6.26 -1.30
C ILE A 23 7.15 6.55 -1.04
N MET A 24 7.81 7.34 -1.89
CA MET A 24 9.19 7.77 -1.66
C MET A 24 9.36 8.56 -0.36
N SER A 25 8.38 9.40 -0.02
CA SER A 25 8.39 10.17 1.23
C SER A 25 8.25 9.25 2.45
N ILE A 26 7.35 8.26 2.39
CA ILE A 26 7.18 7.24 3.43
C ILE A 26 8.46 6.43 3.62
N MET A 27 9.09 5.98 2.52
CA MET A 27 10.35 5.23 2.58
C MET A 27 11.47 6.06 3.23
N LYS A 28 11.55 7.35 2.90
CA LYS A 28 12.51 8.27 3.51
C LYS A 28 12.27 8.46 5.00
N GLU A 29 11.01 8.62 5.43
CA GLU A 29 10.63 8.72 6.84
C GLU A 29 10.92 7.44 7.62
N ALA A 30 10.82 6.27 6.97
CA ALA A 30 11.21 4.98 7.53
C ALA A 30 12.74 4.75 7.57
N GLY A 31 13.55 5.73 7.14
CA GLY A 31 15.01 5.64 7.11
C GLY A 31 15.59 4.88 5.91
N ILE A 32 14.78 4.58 4.90
CA ILE A 32 15.21 3.87 3.68
C ILE A 32 15.71 4.91 2.66
N GLY A 33 17.03 5.12 2.64
CA GLY A 33 17.69 6.08 1.74
C GLY A 33 18.17 5.49 0.42
N GLU A 34 18.43 4.18 0.37
CA GLU A 34 18.93 3.48 -0.82
C GLU A 34 18.04 2.27 -1.12
N TYR A 35 17.51 2.22 -2.34
CA TYR A 35 16.65 1.14 -2.82
C TYR A 35 16.70 1.08 -4.34
N GLU A 36 16.42 -0.10 -4.90
CA GLU A 36 16.33 -0.25 -6.35
C GLU A 36 15.08 0.47 -6.88
N PRO A 37 15.13 1.11 -8.06
CA PRO A 37 13.97 1.77 -8.65
C PRO A 37 12.74 0.87 -8.80
N ARG A 38 12.93 -0.45 -8.94
CA ARG A 38 11.84 -1.43 -9.06
C ARG A 38 11.01 -1.58 -7.77
N VAL A 39 11.60 -1.31 -6.60
CA VAL A 39 10.90 -1.37 -5.31
C VAL A 39 9.72 -0.39 -5.29
N LEU A 40 9.90 0.81 -5.85
CA LEU A 40 8.84 1.80 -5.93
C LEU A 40 7.65 1.30 -6.76
N ASN A 41 7.92 0.67 -7.90
CA ASN A 41 6.88 0.09 -8.74
C ASN A 41 6.15 -1.06 -8.04
N GLN A 42 6.88 -1.90 -7.29
CA GLN A 42 6.28 -3.00 -6.52
C GLN A 42 5.38 -2.47 -5.40
N LEU A 43 5.80 -1.43 -4.69
CA LEU A 43 5.00 -0.80 -3.63
C LEU A 43 3.76 -0.10 -4.20
N LEU A 44 3.87 0.55 -5.36
CA LEU A 44 2.72 1.09 -6.08
C LEU A 44 1.73 -0.03 -6.42
N GLU A 45 2.19 -1.08 -7.08
CA GLU A 45 1.35 -2.20 -7.49
C GLU A 45 0.67 -2.88 -6.29
N PHE A 46 1.42 -3.09 -5.20
CA PHE A 46 0.90 -3.59 -3.93
C PHE A 46 -0.22 -2.68 -3.39
N THR A 47 0.01 -1.37 -3.36
CA THR A 47 -0.98 -0.40 -2.84
C THR A 47 -2.27 -0.45 -3.65
N TYR A 48 -2.16 -0.42 -4.99
CA TYR A 48 -3.32 -0.50 -5.87
C TYR A 48 -4.08 -1.83 -5.72
N ARG A 49 -3.37 -2.96 -5.67
CA ARG A 49 -4.00 -4.28 -5.46
C ARG A 49 -4.69 -4.37 -4.11
N TYR A 50 -4.04 -3.89 -3.04
CA TYR A 50 -4.60 -3.92 -1.69
C TYR A 50 -5.87 -3.07 -1.58
N VAL A 51 -5.82 -1.81 -2.03
CA VAL A 51 -6.98 -0.91 -1.97
C VAL A 51 -8.14 -1.44 -2.81
N THR A 52 -7.86 -1.99 -4.00
CA THR A 52 -8.89 -2.60 -4.86
C THR A 52 -9.55 -3.78 -4.17
N SER A 53 -8.76 -4.69 -3.58
CA SER A 53 -9.27 -5.85 -2.84
C SER A 53 -10.17 -5.43 -1.66
N VAL A 54 -9.75 -4.42 -0.89
CA VAL A 54 -10.54 -3.90 0.23
C VAL A 54 -11.85 -3.29 -0.26
N LEU A 55 -11.84 -2.52 -1.35
CA LEU A 55 -13.05 -1.90 -1.90
C LEU A 55 -14.01 -2.92 -2.54
N ASP A 56 -13.48 -4.00 -3.12
CA ASP A 56 -14.30 -5.09 -3.65
C ASP A 56 -15.02 -5.85 -2.53
N ASP A 57 -14.32 -6.18 -1.44
CA ASP A 57 -14.93 -6.79 -0.24
C ASP A 57 -15.96 -5.83 0.41
N ALA A 58 -15.63 -4.54 0.54
CA ALA A 58 -16.55 -3.54 1.08
C ALA A 58 -17.82 -3.40 0.22
N ARG A 59 -17.71 -3.49 -1.12
CA ARG A 59 -18.86 -3.50 -2.03
C ARG A 59 -19.76 -4.72 -1.80
N VAL A 60 -19.16 -5.89 -1.57
CA VAL A 60 -19.92 -7.12 -1.25
C VAL A 60 -20.66 -6.96 0.08
N PHE A 61 -20.03 -6.40 1.10
CA PHE A 61 -20.66 -6.16 2.41
C PHE A 61 -21.79 -5.15 2.35
N ALA A 62 -21.59 -4.03 1.66
CA ALA A 62 -22.63 -3.04 1.42
C ALA A 62 -23.84 -3.65 0.67
N GLY A 63 -23.55 -4.48 -0.35
CA GLY A 63 -24.56 -5.22 -1.11
C GLY A 63 -25.35 -6.20 -0.25
N HIS A 64 -24.69 -6.92 0.65
CA HIS A 64 -25.34 -7.83 1.59
C HIS A 64 -26.27 -7.08 2.56
N ALA A 65 -25.86 -5.90 3.01
CA ALA A 65 -26.66 -5.01 3.86
C ALA A 65 -27.74 -4.23 3.08
N LYS A 66 -27.90 -4.45 1.77
CA LYS A 66 -28.84 -3.74 0.87
C LYS A 66 -28.65 -2.21 0.88
N LYS A 67 -27.42 -1.75 1.14
CA LYS A 67 -27.06 -0.32 1.09
C LYS A 67 -26.92 0.12 -0.37
N LYS A 68 -27.20 1.40 -0.65
CA LYS A 68 -27.06 1.99 -1.99
C LYS A 68 -25.62 2.34 -2.36
N GLY A 69 -24.71 2.33 -1.40
CA GLY A 69 -23.30 2.65 -1.56
C GLY A 69 -22.50 2.12 -0.39
N ILE A 70 -21.17 2.17 -0.54
CA ILE A 70 -20.21 1.78 0.48
C ILE A 70 -20.17 2.87 1.55
N ASP A 71 -20.31 2.48 2.82
CA ASP A 71 -20.05 3.37 3.95
C ASP A 71 -18.77 3.00 4.70
N LEU A 72 -18.49 3.75 5.77
CA LEU A 72 -17.26 3.60 6.54
C LEU A 72 -17.20 2.28 7.30
N ASP A 73 -18.34 1.73 7.70
CA ASP A 73 -18.41 0.46 8.43
C ASP A 73 -18.11 -0.73 7.50
N ASP A 74 -18.56 -0.65 6.24
CA ASP A 74 -18.23 -1.65 5.21
C ASP A 74 -16.71 -1.71 4.96
N VAL A 75 -16.05 -0.54 4.88
CA VAL A 75 -14.59 -0.45 4.68
C VAL A 75 -13.83 -0.97 5.89
N ARG A 76 -14.26 -0.61 7.12
CA ARG A 76 -13.65 -1.14 8.35
C ARG A 76 -13.72 -2.66 8.41
N LEU A 77 -14.88 -3.23 8.10
CA LEU A 77 -15.07 -4.68 8.07
C LEU A 77 -14.18 -5.35 7.01
N ALA A 78 -14.06 -4.74 5.83
CA ALA A 78 -13.19 -5.25 4.75
C ALA A 78 -11.71 -5.24 5.14
N VAL A 79 -11.24 -4.16 5.77
CA VAL A 79 -9.85 -4.10 6.26
C VAL A 79 -9.60 -5.16 7.32
N GLN A 80 -10.49 -5.32 8.30
CA GLN A 80 -10.33 -6.33 9.35
C GLN A 80 -10.29 -7.75 8.77
N THR A 81 -11.21 -8.05 7.86
CA THR A 81 -11.25 -9.34 7.17
C THR A 81 -9.97 -9.61 6.36
N GLN A 82 -9.43 -8.58 5.71
CA GLN A 82 -8.19 -8.69 4.95
C GLN A 82 -6.98 -8.92 5.86
N LEU A 83 -6.95 -8.28 7.04
CA LEU A 83 -5.90 -8.50 8.04
C LEU A 83 -5.91 -9.94 8.53
N ASP A 84 -7.08 -10.47 8.90
CA ASP A 84 -7.22 -11.84 9.41
C ASP A 84 -6.83 -12.91 8.37
N LYS A 85 -7.08 -12.64 7.07
CA LYS A 85 -6.75 -13.58 5.98
C LYS A 85 -5.29 -13.55 5.55
N ALA A 86 -4.69 -12.36 5.46
CA ALA A 86 -3.41 -12.16 4.78
C ALA A 86 -2.23 -11.91 5.74
N PHE A 87 -2.50 -11.53 6.98
CA PHE A 87 -1.47 -11.14 7.93
C PHE A 87 -1.58 -11.99 9.20
N THR A 88 -0.70 -12.98 9.31
CA THR A 88 -0.62 -13.78 10.53
C THR A 88 0.41 -13.17 11.47
N SER A 89 0.05 -13.14 12.76
CA SER A 89 1.00 -12.85 13.83
C SER A 89 1.50 -14.18 14.39
N PRO A 90 2.77 -14.26 14.82
CA PRO A 90 3.23 -15.42 15.57
C PRO A 90 2.34 -15.60 16.82
N PRO A 91 2.05 -16.85 17.25
CA PRO A 91 1.24 -17.09 18.44
C PRO A 91 1.77 -16.34 19.67
N PRO A 92 0.89 -15.80 20.53
CA PRO A 92 1.31 -15.15 21.77
C PRO A 92 2.15 -16.10 22.63
N ARG A 93 3.12 -15.54 23.38
CA ARG A 93 4.01 -16.32 24.25
C ARG A 93 3.26 -17.15 25.31
N GLU A 94 2.06 -16.74 25.69
CA GLU A 94 1.22 -17.47 26.64
C GLU A 94 0.66 -18.78 26.08
N VAL A 95 0.70 -18.97 24.76
CA VAL A 95 0.20 -20.14 24.03
C VAL A 95 1.35 -21.08 23.61
N LEU A 96 2.61 -20.68 23.81
CA LEU A 96 3.83 -21.46 23.53
C LEU A 96 4.27 -22.25 24.76
#